data_AF-A0A951NF90-F1
#
_entry.id   AF-A0A951NF90-F1
#
_cell.length_a   1.000
_cell.length_b   1.000
_cell.length_c   1.000
_cell.angle_alpha   90.00
_cell.angle_beta   90.00
_cell.angle_gamma   90.00
#
_symmetry.space_group_name_H-M   'P 1'
#
loop_
_entity.id
_entity.type
_entity.pdbx_description
1 polymer ?
#
loop_
_entity_poly.entity_id
_entity_poly.type
_entity_poly.pdbx_seq_one_letter_code
_entity_poly.pdbx_strand_id
1 'polypeptide(L)'
;MRLVDGFEAVLAFYRQPLAVAALLLSSLLLSFGGGAVMFYFHAIVRGEQGPAIADVHHWLLDSGLGFVGLTPVLAVILPLGVRAVSRAGRFGRQAYVLTVAVLFTVLTGPGPFLHNQLAGGGTPLADFATELLGSDAGVAARNLDVQERAPLTEGLLQLAVGLPVYLFFTWLALGLVRSAVGFGRRVSAPLSATRCP
;
A
#
# COMPACT_ATOMS: atom_id res chain seq x y z
N MET A 1 -3.50 25.07 -13.56
CA MET A 1 -2.91 23.81 -14.07
C MET A 1 -4.04 23.08 -14.75
N ARG A 2 -3.99 22.98 -16.09
CA ARG A 2 -5.02 22.27 -16.85
C ARG A 2 -4.88 20.76 -16.56
N LEU A 3 -5.96 19.99 -16.65
CA LEU A 3 -5.93 18.53 -16.42
C LEU A 3 -4.87 17.82 -17.29
N VAL A 4 -4.69 18.29 -18.53
CA VAL A 4 -3.67 17.82 -19.48
C VAL A 4 -2.26 18.00 -18.93
N ASP A 5 -1.97 19.13 -18.26
CA ASP A 5 -0.67 19.41 -17.65
C ASP A 5 -0.36 18.43 -16.50
N GLY A 6 -1.40 17.93 -15.82
CA GLY A 6 -1.27 16.96 -14.74
C GLY A 6 -0.90 15.57 -15.23
N PHE A 7 -1.55 15.09 -16.28
CA PHE A 7 -1.28 13.79 -16.87
C PHE A 7 0.14 13.70 -17.45
N GLU A 8 0.55 14.70 -18.24
CA GLU A 8 1.91 14.76 -18.80
C GLU A 8 2.98 14.80 -17.70
N ALA A 9 2.72 15.49 -16.59
CA ALA A 9 3.64 15.52 -15.46
C ALA A 9 3.81 14.15 -14.79
N VAL A 10 2.73 13.36 -14.66
CA VAL A 10 2.80 11.98 -14.13
C VAL A 10 3.58 11.09 -15.09
N LEU A 11 3.30 11.15 -16.39
CA LEU A 11 4.05 10.38 -17.38
C LEU A 11 5.53 10.73 -17.39
N ALA A 12 5.86 12.03 -17.36
CA ALA A 12 7.24 12.49 -17.31
C ALA A 12 7.99 12.00 -16.06
N PHE A 13 7.31 11.90 -14.90
CA PHE A 13 7.87 11.34 -13.68
C PHE A 13 8.29 9.87 -13.86
N TYR A 14 7.43 9.05 -14.46
CA TYR A 14 7.69 7.61 -14.64
C TYR A 14 8.56 7.25 -15.85
N ARG A 15 8.99 8.23 -16.65
CA ARG A 15 10.07 8.01 -17.64
C ARG A 15 11.41 7.69 -16.97
N GLN A 16 11.57 7.98 -15.69
CA GLN A 16 12.76 7.62 -14.92
C GLN A 16 12.62 6.18 -14.38
N PRO A 17 13.53 5.24 -14.70
CA PRO A 17 13.44 3.86 -14.22
C PRO A 17 13.39 3.75 -12.69
N LEU A 18 14.08 4.66 -12.00
CA LEU A 18 14.05 4.74 -10.54
C LEU A 18 12.66 5.08 -9.99
N ALA A 19 11.89 5.92 -10.68
CA ALA A 19 10.52 6.25 -10.26
C ALA A 19 9.59 5.03 -10.39
N VAL A 20 9.75 4.22 -11.44
CA VAL A 20 9.03 2.95 -11.59
C VAL A 20 9.41 1.96 -10.49
N ALA A 21 10.71 1.81 -10.20
CA ALA A 21 11.18 0.97 -9.11
C ALA A 21 10.65 1.45 -7.75
N ALA A 22 10.60 2.77 -7.51
CA ALA A 22 10.03 3.35 -6.30
C ALA A 22 8.53 3.09 -6.19
N LEU A 23 7.78 3.15 -7.30
CA LEU A 23 6.36 2.78 -7.34
C LEU A 23 6.17 1.31 -6.97
N LEU A 24 6.86 0.39 -7.64
CA LEU A 24 6.75 -1.04 -7.36
C LEU A 24 7.09 -1.36 -5.90
N LEU A 25 8.19 -0.82 -5.38
CA LEU A 25 8.58 -1.04 -4.00
C LEU A 25 7.57 -0.45 -3.00
N SER A 26 7.06 0.76 -3.26
CA SER A 26 6.06 1.39 -2.41
C SER A 26 4.75 0.59 -2.43
N SER A 27 4.31 0.15 -3.61
CA SER A 27 3.14 -0.72 -3.75
C SER A 27 3.30 -2.03 -2.99
N LEU A 28 4.45 -2.70 -3.12
CA LEU A 28 4.71 -3.93 -2.37
C LEU A 28 4.67 -3.70 -0.86
N LEU A 29 5.38 -2.68 -0.36
CA LEU A 29 5.44 -2.40 1.07
C LEU A 29 4.09 -1.96 1.64
N LEU A 30 3.34 -1.12 0.95
CA LEU A 30 2.06 -0.64 1.43
C LEU A 30 0.96 -1.70 1.30
N SER A 31 0.89 -2.41 0.17
CA SER A 31 -0.15 -3.41 -0.08
C SER A 31 0.10 -4.74 0.64
N PHE A 32 1.34 -5.21 0.74
CA PHE A 32 1.64 -6.47 1.47
C PHE A 32 2.08 -6.22 2.90
N GLY A 33 3.02 -5.29 3.11
CA GLY A 33 3.51 -4.97 4.46
C GLY A 33 2.43 -4.26 5.30
N GLY A 34 1.91 -3.15 4.79
CA GLY A 34 0.78 -2.45 5.40
C GLY A 34 -0.47 -3.32 5.41
N GLY A 35 -0.74 -4.03 4.31
CA GLY A 35 -1.85 -4.98 4.22
C GLY A 35 -1.78 -6.12 5.24
N ALA A 36 -0.60 -6.61 5.62
CA ALA A 36 -0.47 -7.63 6.69
C ALA A 36 -0.93 -7.10 8.05
N VAL A 37 -0.54 -5.87 8.39
CA VAL A 37 -0.95 -5.24 9.65
C VAL A 37 -2.45 -4.97 9.65
N MET A 38 -2.97 -4.45 8.53
CA MET A 38 -4.40 -4.18 8.38
C MET A 38 -5.20 -5.48 8.40
N PHE A 39 -4.78 -6.52 7.68
CA PHE A 39 -5.40 -7.84 7.70
C PHE A 39 -5.44 -8.43 9.11
N TYR A 40 -4.32 -8.38 9.85
CA TYR A 40 -4.32 -8.84 11.24
C TYR A 40 -5.35 -8.09 12.09
N PHE A 41 -5.43 -6.77 11.96
CA PHE A 41 -6.41 -5.97 12.68
C PHE A 41 -7.86 -6.31 12.28
N HIS A 42 -8.15 -6.34 10.98
CA HIS A 42 -9.49 -6.54 10.44
C HIS A 42 -9.95 -8.00 10.56
N ALA A 43 -9.21 -8.96 10.02
CA ALA A 43 -9.61 -10.37 9.99
C ALA A 43 -9.41 -11.08 11.34
N ILE A 44 -8.31 -10.83 12.05
CA ILE A 44 -7.97 -11.62 13.26
C ILE A 44 -8.49 -10.96 14.53
N VAL A 45 -8.18 -9.67 14.74
CA VAL A 45 -8.60 -8.97 15.96
C VAL A 45 -10.11 -8.67 15.94
N ARG A 46 -10.65 -8.29 14.78
CA ARG A 46 -12.05 -7.87 14.66
C ARG A 46 -12.99 -8.93 14.11
N GLY A 47 -12.44 -10.05 13.60
CA GLY A 47 -13.21 -11.13 13.01
C GLY A 47 -13.98 -10.69 11.77
N GLU A 48 -13.40 -9.84 10.91
CA GLU A 48 -14.09 -9.40 9.69
C GLU A 48 -14.23 -10.52 8.65
N GLN A 49 -15.30 -10.41 7.85
CA GLN A 49 -15.67 -11.44 6.89
C GLN A 49 -14.66 -11.53 5.75
N GLY A 50 -14.46 -12.75 5.27
CA GLY A 50 -13.87 -13.05 3.97
C GLY A 50 -13.99 -14.54 3.68
N PRO A 51 -13.28 -15.06 2.66
CA PRO A 51 -13.29 -16.49 2.36
C PRO A 51 -12.88 -17.32 3.57
N ALA A 52 -13.54 -18.46 3.74
CA ALA A 52 -13.23 -19.42 4.81
C ALA A 52 -11.99 -20.25 4.46
N ILE A 53 -10.88 -19.60 4.13
CA ILE A 53 -9.58 -20.18 3.76
C ILE A 53 -8.53 -19.82 4.80
N ALA A 54 -7.40 -20.54 4.83
CA ALA A 54 -6.31 -20.24 5.76
C ALA A 54 -5.87 -18.76 5.71
N ASP A 55 -5.60 -18.16 6.87
CA ASP A 55 -5.34 -16.72 7.04
C ASP A 55 -4.24 -16.19 6.12
N VAL A 56 -3.18 -16.97 5.89
CA VAL A 56 -2.08 -16.58 4.98
C VAL A 56 -2.56 -16.41 3.54
N HIS A 57 -3.49 -17.25 3.07
CA HIS A 57 -4.02 -17.17 1.72
C HIS A 57 -5.00 -16.01 1.58
N HIS A 58 -5.82 -15.77 2.60
CA HIS A 58 -6.73 -14.63 2.64
C HIS A 58 -5.95 -13.30 2.63
N TRP A 59 -4.91 -13.18 3.46
CA TRP A 59 -4.01 -12.03 3.43
C TRP A 59 -3.36 -11.82 2.05
N LEU A 60 -2.91 -12.89 1.39
CA LEU A 60 -2.32 -12.80 0.05
C LEU A 60 -3.36 -12.37 -1.00
N LEU A 61 -4.59 -12.86 -0.92
CA LEU A 61 -5.69 -12.45 -1.78
C LEU A 61 -5.96 -10.95 -1.62
N ASP A 62 -6.15 -10.47 -0.40
CA ASP A 62 -6.43 -9.07 -0.10
C ASP A 62 -5.28 -8.16 -0.50
N SER A 63 -4.05 -8.55 -0.18
CA SER A 63 -2.85 -7.81 -0.53
C SER A 63 -2.64 -7.78 -2.04
N GLY A 64 -3.00 -8.85 -2.75
CA GLY A 64 -2.98 -8.91 -4.21
C GLY A 64 -4.00 -7.98 -4.84
N LEU A 65 -5.25 -8.02 -4.37
CA LEU A 65 -6.31 -7.09 -4.79
C LEU A 65 -5.91 -5.63 -4.50
N GLY A 66 -5.39 -5.38 -3.30
CA GLY A 66 -4.86 -4.08 -2.90
C GLY A 66 -3.68 -3.64 -3.75
N PHE A 67 -2.76 -4.53 -4.11
CA PHE A 67 -1.63 -4.22 -4.99
C PHE A 67 -2.12 -3.80 -6.38
N VAL A 68 -3.02 -4.55 -6.99
CA VAL A 68 -3.57 -4.25 -8.32
C VAL A 68 -4.41 -2.97 -8.29
N GLY A 69 -5.31 -2.83 -7.31
CA GLY A 69 -6.23 -1.70 -7.20
C GLY A 69 -5.57 -0.40 -6.76
N LEU A 70 -4.59 -0.45 -5.84
CA LEU A 70 -3.98 0.75 -5.25
C LEU A 70 -2.66 1.17 -5.92
N THR A 71 -2.03 0.32 -6.74
CA THR A 71 -0.83 0.75 -7.50
C THR A 71 -1.11 1.93 -8.43
N PRO A 72 -2.22 1.96 -9.22
CA PRO A 72 -2.57 3.14 -10.01
C PRO A 72 -2.80 4.39 -9.15
N VAL A 73 -3.37 4.22 -7.96
CA VAL A 73 -3.58 5.30 -7.00
C VAL A 73 -2.23 5.85 -6.51
N LEU A 74 -1.31 4.97 -6.11
CA LEU A 74 0.05 5.35 -5.73
C LEU A 74 0.79 6.01 -6.89
N ALA A 75 0.56 5.56 -8.12
CA ALA A 75 1.18 6.16 -9.30
C ALA A 75 0.90 7.68 -9.37
N VAL A 76 -0.29 8.11 -8.95
CA VAL A 76 -0.67 9.53 -8.86
C VAL A 76 -0.14 10.19 -7.58
N ILE A 77 -0.15 9.50 -6.44
CA ILE A 77 0.26 10.06 -5.14
C ILE A 77 1.76 10.37 -5.08
N LEU A 78 2.64 9.48 -5.59
CA LEU A 78 4.09 9.65 -5.41
C LEU A 78 4.64 10.95 -6.05
N PRO A 79 4.24 11.34 -7.28
CA PRO A 79 4.59 12.65 -7.85
C PRO A 79 4.13 13.83 -6.99
N LEU A 80 2.95 13.73 -6.35
CA LEU A 80 2.45 14.76 -5.44
C LEU A 80 3.32 14.86 -4.18
N GLY A 81 3.75 13.72 -3.64
CA GLY A 81 4.72 13.67 -2.55
C GLY A 81 6.03 14.36 -2.91
N VAL A 82 6.57 14.12 -4.10
CA VAL A 82 7.79 14.79 -4.60
C VAL A 82 7.57 16.29 -4.79
N ARG A 83 6.40 16.70 -5.27
CA ARG A 83 6.03 18.13 -5.37
C ARG A 83 5.91 18.78 -3.99
N ALA A 84 5.49 18.06 -2.96
CA ALA A 84 5.47 18.57 -1.59
C ALA A 84 6.90 18.82 -1.08
N VAL A 85 7.87 17.96 -1.42
CA VAL A 85 9.30 18.15 -1.09
C VAL A 85 9.81 19.50 -1.58
N SER A 86 9.55 19.85 -2.84
CA SER A 86 10.09 21.07 -3.45
C SER A 86 9.55 22.36 -2.80
N ARG A 87 8.36 22.30 -2.19
CA ARG A 87 7.76 23.42 -1.46
C ARG A 87 8.21 23.50 0.01
N ALA A 88 8.60 22.37 0.60
CA ALA A 88 8.86 22.27 2.04
C ALA A 88 10.31 22.59 2.45
N GLY A 89 11.23 22.79 1.49
CA GLY A 89 12.63 23.11 1.77
C GLY A 89 13.30 22.07 2.69
N ARG A 90 13.79 22.50 3.86
CA ARG A 90 14.50 21.64 4.83
C ARG A 90 13.64 20.50 5.40
N PHE A 91 12.31 20.60 5.33
CA PHE A 91 11.38 19.57 5.80
C PHE A 91 10.89 18.61 4.70
N GLY A 92 11.61 18.57 3.57
CA GLY A 92 11.21 17.80 2.39
C GLY A 92 10.89 16.33 2.69
N ARG A 93 11.69 15.67 3.54
CA ARG A 93 11.45 14.26 3.91
C ARG A 93 10.12 14.06 4.61
N GLN A 94 9.83 14.88 5.63
CA GLN A 94 8.60 14.82 6.40
C GLN A 94 7.40 15.16 5.52
N ALA A 95 7.53 16.20 4.68
CA ALA A 95 6.48 16.60 3.74
C ALA A 95 6.14 15.46 2.77
N TYR A 96 7.13 14.74 2.24
CA TYR A 96 6.91 13.57 1.41
C TYR A 96 6.12 12.49 2.14
N VAL A 97 6.62 12.05 3.31
CA VAL A 97 6.03 10.95 4.07
C VAL A 97 4.60 11.28 4.48
N LEU A 98 4.36 12.47 5.03
CA LEU A 98 3.02 12.91 5.44
C LEU A 98 2.07 12.99 4.24
N THR A 99 2.51 13.57 3.12
CA THR A 99 1.66 13.71 1.92
C THR A 99 1.25 12.34 1.39
N VAL A 100 2.21 11.43 1.20
CA VAL A 100 1.95 10.10 0.64
C VAL A 100 1.08 9.29 1.59
N ALA A 101 1.45 9.21 2.88
CA ALA A 101 0.73 8.42 3.86
C ALA A 101 -0.71 8.91 4.08
N VAL A 102 -0.93 10.23 4.24
CA VAL A 102 -2.28 10.77 4.46
C VAL A 102 -3.17 10.56 3.24
N LEU A 103 -2.69 10.87 2.03
CA LEU A 103 -3.47 10.67 0.82
C LEU A 103 -3.80 9.19 0.60
N PHE A 104 -2.83 8.31 0.82
CA PHE A 104 -3.05 6.87 0.71
C PHE A 104 -4.06 6.39 1.75
N THR A 105 -3.92 6.81 3.01
CA THR A 105 -4.86 6.48 4.09
C THR A 105 -6.29 6.85 3.70
N VAL A 106 -6.51 8.11 3.30
CA VAL A 106 -7.84 8.61 2.90
C VAL A 106 -8.42 7.78 1.75
N LEU A 107 -7.62 7.49 0.73
CA LEU A 107 -8.08 6.75 -0.44
C LEU A 107 -8.30 5.26 -0.17
N THR A 108 -7.65 4.69 0.85
CA THR A 108 -7.95 3.34 1.34
C THR A 108 -9.10 3.30 2.33
N GLY A 109 -9.62 4.44 2.80
CA GLY A 109 -10.74 4.51 3.74
C GLY A 109 -11.97 3.71 3.32
N PRO A 110 -12.40 3.75 2.05
CA PRO A 110 -13.48 2.89 1.53
C PRO A 110 -13.11 1.41 1.37
N GLY A 111 -11.85 1.03 1.62
CA GLY A 111 -11.28 -0.29 1.42
C GLY A 111 -12.09 -1.43 2.05
N PRO A 112 -12.44 -1.38 3.36
CA PRO A 112 -13.24 -2.44 3.99
C PRO A 112 -14.60 -2.65 3.32
N PHE A 113 -15.25 -1.58 2.90
CA PHE A 113 -16.52 -1.69 2.16
C PHE A 113 -16.31 -2.39 0.81
N LEU A 114 -15.31 -1.96 0.04
CA LEU A 114 -15.00 -2.59 -1.26
C LEU A 114 -14.56 -4.05 -1.10
N HIS A 115 -13.78 -4.35 -0.07
CA HIS A 115 -13.40 -5.71 0.29
C HIS A 115 -14.63 -6.59 0.50
N ASN A 116 -15.58 -6.17 1.34
CA ASN A 116 -16.78 -6.97 1.61
C ASN A 116 -17.62 -7.23 0.36
N GLN A 117 -17.65 -6.30 -0.59
CA GLN A 117 -18.36 -6.47 -1.85
C GLN A 117 -17.65 -7.40 -2.85
N LEU A 118 -16.32 -7.49 -2.77
CA LEU A 118 -15.50 -8.21 -3.75
C LEU A 118 -15.03 -9.57 -3.26
N ALA A 119 -14.61 -9.66 -2.00
CA ALA A 119 -13.98 -10.81 -1.36
C ALA A 119 -14.65 -11.17 -0.01
N GLY A 120 -15.73 -10.50 0.38
CA GLY A 120 -16.53 -10.89 1.55
C GLY A 120 -17.13 -12.30 1.40
N GLY A 121 -17.47 -12.93 2.52
CA GLY A 121 -18.10 -14.25 2.50
C GLY A 121 -19.37 -14.29 1.63
N GLY A 122 -19.51 -15.34 0.81
CA GLY A 122 -20.64 -15.49 -0.13
C GLY A 122 -20.54 -14.64 -1.41
N THR A 123 -19.41 -13.97 -1.64
CA THR A 123 -19.12 -13.35 -2.94
C THR A 123 -18.52 -14.39 -3.89
N PRO A 124 -18.68 -14.21 -5.23
CA PRO A 124 -18.12 -15.16 -6.21
C PRO A 124 -16.60 -15.37 -6.08
N LEU A 125 -15.85 -14.33 -5.70
CA LEU A 125 -14.40 -14.45 -5.50
C LEU A 125 -14.06 -15.25 -4.24
N ALA A 126 -14.81 -15.03 -3.14
CA ALA A 126 -14.61 -15.78 -1.91
C ALA A 126 -14.96 -17.26 -2.09
N ASP A 127 -16.02 -17.56 -2.83
CA ASP A 127 -16.44 -18.93 -3.16
C ASP A 127 -15.38 -19.61 -4.03
N PHE A 128 -14.91 -18.93 -5.09
CA PHE A 128 -13.83 -19.43 -5.94
C PHE A 128 -12.54 -19.69 -5.15
N ALA A 129 -12.15 -18.77 -4.28
CA ALA A 129 -10.96 -18.95 -3.45
C ALA A 129 -11.11 -20.13 -2.49
N THR A 130 -12.29 -20.32 -1.90
CA THR A 130 -12.59 -21.44 -1.00
C THR A 130 -12.61 -22.78 -1.75
N GLU A 131 -13.16 -22.81 -2.96
CA GLU A 131 -13.13 -24.00 -3.83
C GLU A 131 -11.69 -24.37 -4.23
N LEU A 132 -10.88 -23.38 -4.61
CA LEU A 132 -9.52 -23.60 -5.08
C LEU A 132 -8.55 -23.99 -3.96
N LEU A 133 -8.66 -23.37 -2.80
CA LEU A 133 -7.67 -23.47 -1.71
C LEU A 133 -8.14 -24.34 -0.54
N GLY A 134 -9.41 -24.76 -0.55
CA GLY A 134 -10.04 -25.53 0.51
C GLY A 134 -10.50 -24.69 1.69
N SER A 135 -11.51 -25.18 2.41
CA SER A 135 -12.06 -24.49 3.58
C SER A 135 -11.28 -24.79 4.86
N ASP A 136 -10.99 -23.75 5.64
CA ASP A 136 -10.43 -23.83 6.98
C ASP A 136 -11.55 -23.71 8.04
N ALA A 137 -11.76 -24.78 8.81
CA ALA A 137 -12.83 -24.85 9.80
C ALA A 137 -12.66 -23.84 10.96
N GLY A 138 -11.43 -23.50 11.32
CA GLY A 138 -11.15 -22.51 12.37
C GLY A 138 -11.51 -21.10 11.91
N VAL A 139 -11.18 -20.77 10.66
CA VAL A 139 -11.57 -19.49 10.03
C VAL A 139 -13.08 -19.44 9.83
N ALA A 140 -13.69 -20.53 9.34
CA ALA A 140 -15.13 -20.63 9.16
C ALA A 140 -15.89 -20.40 10.48
N ALA A 141 -15.41 -20.96 11.59
CA ALA A 141 -16.00 -20.75 12.91
C ALA A 141 -15.92 -19.28 13.37
N ARG A 142 -14.78 -18.60 13.16
CA ARG A 142 -14.65 -17.17 13.49
C ARG A 142 -15.58 -16.29 12.66
N ASN A 143 -15.83 -16.67 11.41
CA ASN A 143 -16.75 -15.93 10.53
C ASN A 143 -18.22 -16.03 10.97
N LEU A 144 -18.58 -16.95 11.88
CA LEU A 144 -19.95 -17.02 12.43
C LEU A 144 -20.22 -15.95 13.48
N ASP A 145 -19.19 -15.45 14.16
CA ASP A 145 -19.30 -14.46 15.25
C ASP A 145 -19.14 -13.00 14.78
N VAL A 146 -19.30 -12.77 13.47
CA VAL A 146 -19.05 -11.45 12.88
C VAL A 146 -20.12 -10.45 13.35
N GLN A 147 -19.67 -9.35 13.95
CA GLN A 147 -20.52 -8.18 14.18
C GLN A 147 -20.62 -7.36 12.90
N GLU A 148 -21.82 -7.25 12.34
CA GLU A 148 -22.10 -6.28 11.29
C GLU A 148 -21.89 -4.85 11.83
N ARG A 149 -21.15 -4.05 11.07
CA ARG A 149 -20.84 -2.66 11.44
C ARG A 149 -21.14 -1.75 10.26
N ALA A 150 -21.52 -0.51 10.59
CA ALA A 150 -21.83 0.48 9.57
C ALA A 150 -20.58 0.80 8.72
N PRO A 151 -20.72 0.98 7.38
CA PRO A 151 -19.59 1.29 6.50
C PRO A 151 -18.78 2.53 6.92
N LEU A 152 -19.45 3.52 7.53
CA LEU A 152 -18.78 4.70 8.06
C LEU A 152 -17.83 4.36 9.22
N THR A 153 -18.26 3.48 10.13
CA THR A 153 -17.43 3.03 11.25
C THR A 153 -16.22 2.25 10.76
N GLU A 154 -16.41 1.37 9.79
CA GLU A 154 -15.32 0.64 9.15
C GLU A 154 -14.31 1.58 8.48
N GLY A 155 -14.80 2.57 7.73
CA GLY A 155 -13.93 3.57 7.11
C GLY A 155 -13.16 4.39 8.14
N LEU A 156 -13.79 4.83 9.24
CA LEU A 156 -13.10 5.59 10.28
C LEU A 156 -12.03 4.76 10.99
N LEU A 157 -12.26 3.48 11.24
CA LEU A 157 -11.27 2.56 11.81
C LEU A 157 -10.11 2.31 10.85
N GLN A 158 -10.40 2.11 9.56
CA GLN A 158 -9.39 2.04 8.50
C GLN A 158 -8.50 3.29 8.49
N LEU A 159 -9.07 4.49 8.66
CA LEU A 159 -8.28 5.72 8.75
C LEU A 159 -7.45 5.79 10.03
N ALA A 160 -8.06 5.47 11.18
CA ALA A 160 -7.42 5.57 12.49
C ALA A 160 -6.22 4.62 12.65
N VAL A 161 -6.37 3.38 12.20
CA VAL A 161 -5.31 2.35 12.25
C VAL A 161 -4.40 2.45 11.04
N GLY A 162 -4.96 2.73 9.86
CA GLY A 162 -4.19 2.83 8.62
C GLY A 162 -3.17 3.96 8.64
N LEU A 163 -3.51 5.14 9.19
CA LEU A 163 -2.59 6.29 9.19
C LEU A 163 -1.21 5.98 9.80
N PRO A 164 -1.10 5.48 11.05
CA PRO A 164 0.21 5.15 11.61
C PRO A 164 0.93 4.04 10.83
N VAL A 165 0.20 3.04 10.32
CA VAL A 165 0.77 1.95 9.50
C VAL A 165 1.37 2.50 8.21
N TYR A 166 0.61 3.31 7.47
CA TYR A 166 1.06 3.85 6.19
C TYR A 166 2.14 4.93 6.35
N LEU A 167 2.17 5.66 7.47
CA LEU A 167 3.31 6.52 7.81
C LEU A 167 4.60 5.72 7.94
N PHE A 168 4.56 4.61 8.69
CA PHE A 168 5.70 3.73 8.88
C PHE A 168 6.19 3.13 7.56
N PHE A 169 5.30 2.50 6.78
CA PHE A 169 5.68 1.86 5.52
C PHE A 169 6.09 2.86 4.43
N THR A 170 5.50 4.06 4.38
CA THR A 170 5.95 5.13 3.48
C THR A 170 7.36 5.60 3.85
N TRP A 171 7.63 5.78 5.14
CA TRP A 171 8.97 6.14 5.62
C TRP A 171 9.99 5.06 5.26
N LEU A 172 9.64 3.79 5.46
CA LEU A 172 10.49 2.64 5.12
C LEU A 172 10.76 2.58 3.61
N ALA A 173 9.72 2.71 2.78
CA ALA A 173 9.83 2.72 1.32
C ALA A 173 10.79 3.83 0.85
N LEU A 174 10.62 5.05 1.36
CA LEU A 174 11.51 6.16 1.05
C LEU A 174 12.96 5.87 1.47
N GLY A 175 13.16 5.28 2.65
CA GLY A 175 14.48 4.87 3.14
C GLY A 175 15.17 3.86 2.23
N LEU A 176 14.44 2.84 1.78
CA LEU A 176 14.97 1.80 0.89
C LEU A 176 15.29 2.36 -0.51
N VAL A 177 14.40 3.17 -1.10
CA VAL A 177 14.67 3.82 -2.39
C VAL A 177 15.94 4.67 -2.32
N ARG A 178 16.09 5.49 -1.28
CA ARG A 178 17.28 6.34 -1.10
C ARG A 178 18.56 5.50 -0.92
N SER A 179 18.46 4.41 -0.18
CA SER A 179 19.59 3.50 0.07
C SER A 179 20.06 2.82 -1.22
N ALA A 180 19.12 2.35 -2.06
CA ALA A 180 19.41 1.75 -3.35
C ALA A 180 20.11 2.75 -4.30
N VAL A 181 19.65 4.00 -4.36
CA VAL A 181 20.28 5.06 -5.16
C VAL A 181 21.68 5.42 -4.64
N GLY A 182 21.82 5.56 -3.33
CA GLY A 182 23.10 5.83 -2.69
C GLY A 182 24.12 4.72 -2.91
N PHE A 183 23.68 3.46 -2.96
CA PHE A 183 24.50 2.32 -3.32
C PHE A 183 24.93 2.36 -4.80
N GLY A 184 24.01 2.57 -5.74
CA GLY A 184 24.33 2.65 -7.17
C GLY A 184 25.34 3.75 -7.51
N ARG A 185 25.25 4.92 -6.85
CA ARG A 185 26.22 6.01 -7.01
C ARG A 185 27.63 5.66 -6.52
N ARG A 186 27.75 4.85 -5.46
CA ARG A 186 29.05 4.40 -4.92
C ARG A 186 29.72 3.36 -5.82
N VAL A 187 28.95 2.42 -6.37
CA VAL A 187 29.46 1.40 -7.29
C VAL A 187 29.89 1.99 -8.64
N SER A 188 29.20 3.05 -9.09
CA SER A 188 29.49 3.72 -10.36
C SER A 188 30.57 4.80 -10.27
N ALA A 189 31.09 5.08 -9.06
CA ALA A 189 32.18 6.03 -8.90
C ALA A 189 33.45 5.43 -9.53
N PRO A 190 34.05 6.08 -10.55
CA PRO A 190 35.20 5.50 -11.23
C PRO A 190 36.37 5.37 -10.25
N LEU A 191 37.05 4.21 -10.28
CA LEU A 191 38.28 3.91 -9.54
C LEU A 191 39.46 4.86 -9.87
N SER A 192 39.23 5.91 -10.67
CA SER A 192 40.24 6.86 -11.12
C SER A 192 40.67 7.89 -10.08
N ALA A 193 40.06 7.92 -8.88
CA ALA A 193 40.48 8.82 -7.80
C ALA A 193 41.64 8.29 -6.94
N THR A 194 42.12 7.06 -7.17
CA THR A 194 43.38 6.56 -6.60
C THR A 194 44.47 6.58 -7.66
N ARG A 195 44.94 7.76 -8.03
CA ARG A 195 46.33 7.93 -8.45
C ARG A 195 47.01 8.86 -7.46
N CYS A 196 48.05 8.28 -6.86
CA CYS A 196 48.96 8.76 -5.84
C CYS A 196 49.63 10.12 -6.17
N PRO A 197 50.19 10.78 -5.13
CA PRO A 197 50.75 12.14 -5.14
C PRO A 197 51.88 12.38 -6.14
#